data_AF-A0A849WRQ9-F1
#
_entry.id   AF-A0A849WRQ9-F1
#
_cell.length_a   1.000
_cell.length_b   1.000
_cell.length_c   1.000
_cell.angle_alpha   90.00
_cell.angle_beta   90.00
_cell.angle_gamma   90.00
#
_symmetry.space_group_name_H-M   'P 1'
#
loop_
_entity.id
_entity.type
_entity.pdbx_description
1 polymer ?
#
loop_
_entity_poly.entity_id
_entity_poly.type
_entity_poly.pdbx_seq_one_letter_code
_entity_poly.pdbx_strand_id
1 'polypeptide(L)'
;MRIIVSFIFILCALFVLWEGFFKEVRTLKMAPNKLQSYLVTELNKKYVNKELPTEWDQISVIKYRFPSAKAKKILAQSAFVKTNPKGNIKLTVTFMDEPDSNDFVLAQFELVDLASNNLKFEFFLRFNINKPLPN
;
A
#
# COMPACT_ATOMS: atom_id res chain seq x y z
N MET A 1 -8.27 9.03 55.73
CA MET A 1 -7.94 7.98 54.74
C MET A 1 -9.12 7.76 53.78
N ARG A 2 -9.21 8.53 52.67
CA ARG A 2 -10.28 8.39 51.65
C ARG A 2 -9.79 8.77 50.24
N ILE A 3 -8.52 8.50 49.91
CA ILE A 3 -7.93 8.89 48.60
C ILE A 3 -7.48 7.66 47.78
N ILE A 4 -7.57 6.46 48.34
CA ILE A 4 -7.02 5.25 47.69
C ILE A 4 -8.04 4.58 46.75
N VAL A 5 -9.35 4.83 46.92
CA VAL A 5 -10.39 4.11 46.14
C VAL A 5 -10.65 4.74 44.76
N SER A 6 -10.36 6.04 44.58
CA SER A 6 -10.61 6.74 43.32
C SER A 6 -9.56 6.45 42.23
N PHE A 7 -8.37 5.98 42.60
CA PHE A 7 -7.31 5.65 41.65
C PHE A 7 -7.52 4.30 40.93
N ILE A 8 -8.27 3.38 41.55
CA ILE A 8 -8.52 2.05 40.97
C ILE A 8 -9.57 2.12 39.84
N PHE A 9 -10.57 2.99 39.95
CA PHE A 9 -11.60 3.14 38.93
C PHE A 9 -11.11 3.77 37.61
N ILE A 10 -10.14 4.69 37.68
CA ILE A 10 -9.57 5.33 36.48
C ILE A 10 -8.70 4.34 35.68
N LEU A 11 -8.01 3.44 36.37
CA LEU A 11 -7.19 2.41 35.72
C LEU A 11 -8.04 1.36 34.98
N CYS A 12 -9.20 0.96 35.53
CA CYS A 12 -10.10 0.03 34.82
C CYS A 12 -10.74 0.66 33.58
N ALA A 13 -11.09 1.95 33.61
CA ALA A 13 -11.66 2.63 32.44
C ALA A 13 -10.65 2.75 31.28
N LEU A 14 -9.36 2.97 31.59
CA LEU A 14 -8.29 3.01 30.60
C LEU A 14 -8.01 1.62 30.00
N PHE A 15 -8.12 0.55 30.77
CA PHE A 15 -7.92 -0.82 30.26
C PHE A 15 -9.05 -1.26 29.33
N VAL A 16 -10.30 -0.87 29.61
CA VAL A 16 -11.46 -1.17 28.74
C VAL A 16 -11.40 -0.35 27.45
N LEU A 17 -10.93 0.90 27.48
CA LEU A 17 -10.67 1.70 26.27
C LEU A 17 -9.51 1.12 25.44
N TRP A 18 -8.46 0.60 26.08
CA TRP A 18 -7.35 -0.08 25.40
C TRP A 18 -7.82 -1.38 24.72
N GLU A 19 -8.50 -2.27 25.44
CA GLU A 19 -9.05 -3.51 24.89
C GLU A 19 -10.11 -3.26 23.80
N GLY A 20 -10.93 -2.21 23.95
CA GLY A 20 -11.95 -1.82 22.96
C GLY A 20 -11.37 -1.29 21.65
N PHE A 21 -10.24 -0.57 21.69
CA PHE A 21 -9.56 -0.08 20.48
C PHE A 21 -8.77 -1.18 19.75
N PHE A 22 -8.28 -2.19 20.49
CA PHE A 22 -7.49 -3.28 19.92
C PHE A 22 -8.30 -4.52 19.52
N LYS A 23 -9.56 -4.67 19.96
CA LYS A 23 -10.39 -5.86 19.65
C LYS A 23 -10.88 -6.01 18.21
N GLU A 24 -10.73 -4.99 17.37
CA GLU A 24 -11.06 -5.09 15.94
C GLU A 24 -9.90 -4.77 14.99
N VAL A 25 -8.66 -4.69 15.50
CA VAL A 25 -7.53 -4.86 14.60
C VAL A 25 -7.37 -6.37 14.39
N ARG A 26 -8.27 -6.97 13.60
CA ARG A 26 -7.97 -8.21 12.88
C ARG A 26 -6.67 -7.91 12.16
N THR A 27 -5.59 -8.35 12.78
CA THR A 27 -4.25 -8.27 12.24
C THR A 27 -4.31 -9.08 10.96
N LEU A 28 -4.50 -8.36 9.86
CA LEU A 28 -4.27 -8.85 8.52
C LEU A 28 -2.80 -9.29 8.49
N LYS A 29 -2.59 -10.57 8.82
CA LYS A 29 -1.30 -11.27 8.74
C LYS A 29 -0.99 -11.52 7.26
N MET A 30 -0.93 -10.46 6.47
CA MET A 30 -0.40 -10.56 5.13
C MET A 30 1.11 -10.38 5.24
N ALA A 31 1.86 -11.44 4.93
CA ALA A 31 3.30 -11.34 4.83
C ALA A 31 3.65 -10.30 3.74
N PRO A 32 4.54 -9.33 4.02
CA PRO A 32 4.88 -8.24 3.09
C PRO A 32 5.26 -8.71 1.67
N ASN A 33 5.82 -9.91 1.55
CA ASN A 33 6.21 -10.51 0.28
C ASN A 33 5.02 -10.85 -0.64
N LYS A 34 3.82 -11.08 -0.12
CA LYS A 34 2.66 -11.50 -0.94
C LYS A 34 2.17 -10.38 -1.85
N LEU A 35 2.03 -9.17 -1.33
CA LEU A 35 1.56 -8.03 -2.11
C LEU A 35 2.58 -7.63 -3.18
N GLN A 36 3.87 -7.67 -2.85
CA GLN A 36 4.93 -7.44 -3.83
C GLN A 36 4.85 -8.46 -4.98
N SER A 37 4.76 -9.76 -4.68
CA SER A 37 4.63 -10.80 -5.71
C SER A 37 3.37 -10.62 -6.57
N TYR A 38 2.24 -10.23 -5.97
CA TYR A 38 1.03 -9.91 -6.72
C TYR A 38 1.26 -8.79 -7.73
N LEU A 39 1.83 -7.67 -7.26
CA LEU A 39 2.08 -6.50 -8.11
C LEU A 39 3.05 -6.84 -9.23
N VAL A 40 4.13 -7.58 -8.94
CA VAL A 40 5.06 -8.06 -9.99
C VAL A 40 4.34 -8.90 -11.03
N THR A 41 3.54 -9.87 -10.60
CA THR A 41 2.79 -10.75 -11.52
C THR A 41 1.80 -9.98 -12.37
N GLU A 42 0.99 -9.10 -11.78
CA GLU A 42 0.00 -8.32 -12.52
C GLU A 42 0.66 -7.30 -13.45
N LEU A 43 1.72 -6.63 -13.03
CA LEU A 43 2.48 -5.72 -13.89
C LEU A 43 3.16 -6.47 -15.04
N ASN A 44 3.74 -7.64 -14.79
CA ASN A 44 4.31 -8.48 -15.85
C ASN A 44 3.25 -8.94 -16.85
N LYS A 45 2.05 -9.34 -16.39
CA LYS A 45 0.93 -9.66 -17.28
C LYS A 45 0.55 -8.46 -18.15
N LYS A 46 0.38 -7.28 -17.56
CA LYS A 46 0.06 -6.04 -18.30
C LYS A 46 1.16 -5.68 -19.30
N TYR A 47 2.41 -5.86 -18.93
CA TYR A 47 3.56 -5.64 -19.81
C TYR A 47 3.53 -6.59 -21.01
N VAL A 48 3.37 -7.89 -20.78
CA VAL A 48 3.29 -8.92 -21.84
C VAL A 48 2.07 -8.69 -22.75
N ASN A 49 0.95 -8.26 -22.18
CA ASN A 49 -0.27 -7.95 -22.92
C ASN A 49 -0.21 -6.59 -23.64
N LYS A 50 0.90 -5.84 -23.56
CA LYS A 50 1.07 -4.50 -24.14
C LYS A 50 0.04 -3.47 -23.64
N GLU A 51 -0.42 -3.62 -22.41
CA GLU A 51 -1.31 -2.64 -21.74
C GLU A 51 -0.52 -1.51 -21.07
N LEU A 52 0.78 -1.67 -20.90
CA LEU A 52 1.66 -0.64 -20.36
C LEU A 52 2.24 0.20 -21.51
N PRO A 53 2.39 1.52 -21.30
CA PRO A 53 2.92 2.42 -22.32
C PRO A 53 4.41 2.17 -22.58
N THR A 54 4.90 2.59 -23.75
CA THR A 54 6.31 2.46 -24.15
C THR A 54 7.28 3.14 -23.17
N GLU A 55 6.81 4.18 -22.49
CA GLU A 55 7.48 4.96 -21.46
C GLU A 55 7.76 4.15 -20.19
N TRP A 56 7.13 2.99 -20.02
CA TRP A 56 7.36 2.09 -18.89
C TRP A 56 8.83 1.64 -18.77
N ASP A 57 9.51 1.42 -19.91
CA ASP A 57 10.93 1.04 -19.92
C ASP A 57 11.89 2.23 -19.67
N GLN A 58 11.34 3.44 -19.59
CA GLN A 58 12.05 4.69 -19.35
C GLN A 58 11.88 5.20 -17.91
N ILE A 59 11.35 4.37 -17.00
CA ILE A 59 11.22 4.71 -15.58
C ILE A 59 12.62 4.81 -14.97
N SER A 60 13.02 6.01 -14.55
CA SER A 60 14.29 6.25 -13.88
C SER A 60 14.15 6.45 -12.38
N VAL A 61 13.00 6.96 -11.93
CA VAL A 61 12.72 7.25 -10.52
C VAL A 61 11.39 6.62 -10.12
N ILE A 62 11.38 5.97 -8.95
CA ILE A 62 10.15 5.43 -8.36
C ILE A 62 9.90 6.09 -7.01
N LYS A 63 8.68 6.58 -6.80
CA LYS A 63 8.22 7.16 -5.53
C LYS A 63 7.01 6.41 -5.01
N TYR A 64 7.12 5.86 -3.81
CA TYR A 64 6.01 5.20 -3.13
C TYR A 64 5.33 6.18 -2.17
N ARG A 65 4.00 6.22 -2.19
CA ARG A 65 3.17 7.01 -1.27
C ARG A 65 2.21 6.12 -0.53
N PHE A 66 2.12 6.34 0.78
CA PHE A 66 1.26 5.58 1.69
C PHE A 66 0.40 6.57 2.49
N PRO A 67 -0.66 7.13 1.90
CA PRO A 67 -1.59 8.01 2.61
C PRO A 67 -2.25 7.35 3.84
N SER A 68 -2.35 6.01 3.87
CA SER A 68 -2.86 5.27 5.03
C SER A 68 -1.76 4.54 5.82
N ALA A 69 -1.89 4.57 7.15
CA ALA A 69 -1.07 3.78 8.07
C ALA A 69 -1.24 2.26 7.88
N LYS A 70 -2.42 1.81 7.41
CA LYS A 70 -2.71 0.40 7.10
C LYS A 70 -1.88 -0.08 5.91
N ALA A 71 -1.95 0.65 4.79
CA ALA A 71 -1.15 0.39 3.61
C ALA A 71 0.36 0.40 3.91
N LYS A 72 0.83 1.37 4.71
CA LYS A 72 2.24 1.49 5.11
C LYS A 72 2.77 0.26 5.87
N LYS A 73 1.95 -0.37 6.72
CA LYS A 73 2.36 -1.56 7.49
C LYS A 73 2.41 -2.84 6.64
N ILE A 74 1.57 -2.93 5.62
CA ILE A 74 1.47 -4.12 4.75
C ILE A 74 2.57 -4.11 3.67
N LEU A 75 3.01 -2.93 3.24
CA LEU A 75 3.91 -2.74 2.11
C LEU A 75 5.34 -2.42 2.56
N ALA A 76 6.10 -3.45 2.92
CA ALA A 76 7.52 -3.32 3.21
C ALA A 76 8.32 -3.10 1.91
N GLN A 77 8.53 -1.81 1.58
CA GLN A 77 9.64 -1.10 0.90
C GLN A 77 10.65 -1.79 -0.05
N SER A 78 10.40 -2.96 -0.63
CA SER A 78 11.23 -3.48 -1.72
C SER A 78 10.73 -2.96 -3.06
N ALA A 79 11.64 -2.42 -3.88
CA ALA A 79 11.33 -2.02 -5.23
C ALA A 79 10.91 -3.25 -6.06
N PHE A 80 9.80 -3.15 -6.77
CA PHE A 80 9.27 -4.23 -7.63
C PHE A 80 9.23 -3.86 -9.11
N VAL A 81 9.57 -2.62 -9.45
CA VAL A 81 9.75 -2.14 -10.83
C VAL A 81 11.23 -1.90 -11.05
N LYS A 82 11.76 -2.34 -12.20
CA LYS A 82 13.14 -2.07 -12.59
C LYS A 82 13.27 -0.60 -12.99
N THR A 83 14.38 0.03 -12.63
CA THR A 83 14.69 1.40 -13.05
C THR A 83 15.78 1.41 -14.11
N ASN A 84 15.68 2.35 -15.03
CA ASN A 84 16.68 2.70 -16.02
C ASN A 84 17.25 4.09 -15.67
N PRO A 85 18.50 4.21 -15.19
CA PRO A 85 19.10 5.48 -14.80
C PRO A 85 19.13 6.55 -15.91
N LYS A 86 19.04 6.13 -17.18
CA LYS A 86 19.00 7.03 -18.35
C LYS A 86 17.57 7.39 -18.79
N GLY A 87 16.56 6.87 -18.10
CA GLY A 87 15.16 7.15 -18.38
C GLY A 87 14.73 8.54 -17.95
N ASN A 88 13.64 9.04 -18.53
CA ASN A 88 13.06 10.36 -18.23
C ASN A 88 11.70 10.28 -17.53
N ILE A 89 11.29 9.11 -17.04
CA ILE A 89 9.97 8.92 -16.42
C ILE A 89 10.10 8.72 -14.91
N LYS A 90 9.25 9.42 -14.16
CA LYS A 90 9.00 9.17 -12.74
C LYS A 90 7.73 8.35 -12.59
N LEU A 91 7.85 7.19 -11.96
CA LEU A 91 6.70 6.40 -11.52
C LEU A 91 6.33 6.80 -10.08
N THR A 92 5.10 7.23 -9.86
CA THR A 92 4.54 7.37 -8.51
C THR A 92 3.56 6.24 -8.28
N VAL A 93 3.73 5.50 -7.19
CA VAL A 93 2.79 4.45 -6.77
C VAL A 93 2.15 4.85 -5.45
N THR A 94 0.85 5.10 -5.47
CA THR A 94 0.08 5.51 -4.29
C THR A 94 -0.81 4.37 -3.83
N PHE A 95 -0.65 3.96 -2.58
CA PHE A 95 -1.43 2.90 -1.97
C PHE A 95 -2.51 3.46 -1.06
N MET A 96 -3.76 3.19 -1.39
CA MET A 96 -4.94 3.72 -0.73
C MET A 96 -5.79 2.56 -0.19
N ASP A 97 -6.43 2.80 0.95
CA ASP A 97 -7.47 1.90 1.42
C ASP A 97 -8.73 2.12 0.57
N GLU A 98 -9.43 1.04 0.23
CA GLU A 98 -10.73 1.15 -0.42
C GLU A 98 -11.78 1.60 0.62
N PRO A 99 -12.52 2.70 0.40
CA PRO A 99 -13.40 3.28 1.43
C PRO A 99 -14.48 2.30 1.90
N ASP A 100 -14.97 1.44 1.01
CA ASP A 100 -16.07 0.51 1.29
C ASP A 100 -15.58 -0.91 1.65
N SER A 101 -14.27 -1.13 1.79
CA SER A 101 -13.76 -2.46 2.11
C SER A 101 -12.51 -2.49 2.96
N ASN A 102 -12.57 -3.35 3.98
CA ASN A 102 -11.39 -3.69 4.77
C ASN A 102 -10.47 -4.69 4.10
N ASP A 103 -10.93 -5.33 3.02
CA ASP A 103 -10.28 -6.48 2.39
C ASP A 103 -9.55 -6.11 1.10
N PHE A 104 -9.65 -4.87 0.66
CA PHE A 104 -9.00 -4.39 -0.55
C PHE A 104 -8.10 -3.19 -0.30
N VAL A 105 -7.02 -3.14 -1.08
CA VAL A 105 -6.11 -2.01 -1.20
C VAL A 105 -6.05 -1.64 -2.68
N LEU A 106 -6.12 -0.34 -2.96
CA LEU A 106 -5.95 0.21 -4.30
C LEU A 106 -4.52 0.72 -4.45
N ALA A 107 -3.87 0.35 -5.54
CA ALA A 107 -2.58 0.87 -5.94
C ALA A 107 -2.76 1.68 -7.22
N GLN A 108 -2.60 2.99 -7.12
CA GLN A 108 -2.61 3.93 -8.23
C GLN A 108 -1.19 4.09 -8.75
N PHE A 109 -1.01 3.99 -10.07
CA PHE A 109 0.26 4.13 -10.76
C PHE A 109 0.18 5.34 -11.66
N GLU A 110 1.06 6.31 -11.45
CA GLU A 110 1.15 7.53 -12.24
C GLU A 110 2.54 7.61 -12.89
N LEU A 111 2.59 7.66 -14.22
CA LEU A 111 3.81 7.92 -14.97
C LEU A 111 3.87 9.41 -15.31
N VAL A 112 4.91 10.09 -14.82
CA VAL A 112 5.12 11.51 -15.05
C VAL A 112 6.45 11.69 -15.78
N ASP A 113 6.42 12.45 -16.87
CA ASP A 113 7.64 12.86 -17.57
C ASP A 113 8.42 13.86 -16.70
N LEU A 114 9.70 13.58 -16.44
CA LEU A 114 10.56 14.41 -15.59
C LEU A 114 10.89 15.77 -16.23
N ALA A 115 10.96 15.85 -17.56
CA ALA A 115 11.32 17.08 -18.25
C ALA A 115 10.15 18.08 -18.28
N SER A 116 8.94 17.57 -18.53
CA SER A 116 7.73 18.40 -18.67
C SER A 116 6.84 18.41 -17.44
N ASN A 117 7.07 17.51 -16.48
CA ASN A 117 6.20 17.23 -15.33
C ASN A 117 4.75 16.89 -15.71
N ASN A 118 4.52 16.44 -16.95
CA ASN A 118 3.22 16.04 -17.44
C ASN A 118 2.92 14.57 -17.11
N LEU A 119 1.67 14.30 -16.71
CA LEU A 119 1.15 12.94 -16.58
C LEU A 119 1.07 12.30 -17.98
N LYS A 120 1.76 11.17 -18.15
CA LYS A 120 1.77 10.39 -19.39
C LYS A 120 0.79 9.24 -19.35
N PHE A 121 0.64 8.61 -18.18
CA PHE A 121 -0.20 7.44 -18.03
C PHE A 121 -0.62 7.27 -16.58
N GLU A 122 -1.83 6.76 -16.39
CA GLU A 122 -2.37 6.46 -15.08
C GLU A 122 -3.19 5.17 -15.14
N PHE A 123 -3.04 4.32 -14.13
CA PHE A 123 -3.93 3.18 -13.94
C PHE A 123 -4.01 2.75 -12.47
N PHE A 124 -5.02 1.93 -12.17
CA PHE A 124 -5.26 1.40 -10.85
C PHE A 124 -5.16 -0.12 -10.86
N LEU A 125 -4.56 -0.68 -9.81
CA LEU A 125 -4.65 -2.09 -9.49
C LEU A 125 -5.40 -2.22 -8.17
N ARG A 126 -6.45 -3.05 -8.18
CA ARG A 126 -7.16 -3.44 -6.96
C ARG A 126 -6.61 -4.77 -6.48
N PHE A 127 -6.26 -4.84 -5.20
CA PHE A 127 -5.69 -6.02 -4.58
C PHE A 127 -6.51 -6.45 -3.38
N ASN A 128 -6.84 -7.74 -3.29
CA ASN A 128 -7.47 -8.31 -2.11
C ASN A 128 -6.40 -8.79 -1.13
N ILE A 129 -6.33 -8.17 0.05
CA ILE A 129 -5.34 -8.49 1.08
C ILE A 129 -5.62 -9.81 1.83
N ASN A 130 -6.80 -10.41 1.65
CA ASN A 130 -7.16 -11.71 2.22
C ASN A 130 -7.09 -12.87 1.23
N LYS A 131 -7.00 -12.61 -0.07
CA LYS A 131 -7.02 -13.65 -1.09
C LYS A 131 -5.64 -14.32 -1.20
N PRO A 132 -5.55 -15.66 -1.13
CA PRO A 132 -4.30 -16.36 -1.45
C PRO A 132 -3.96 -16.12 -2.93
N LEU A 133 -2.67 -15.93 -3.22
CA LEU A 133 -2.19 -15.85 -4.59
C LEU A 133 -2.43 -17.19 -5.28
N PRO A 134 -2.90 -17.21 -6.54
CA PRO A 134 -2.85 -18.44 -7.33
C PRO A 134 -1.38 -18.86 -7.45
N ASN A 135 -1.11 -20.12 -7.09
CA ASN A 135 0.20 -20.75 -7.27
C ASN A 135 0.65 -20.72 -8.72
#